data_AF-A0A3D2KN40-F1
#
_entry.id   AF-A0A3D2KN40-F1
#
_cell.length_a   1.000
_cell.length_b   1.000
_cell.length_c   1.000
_cell.angle_alpha   90.00
_cell.angle_beta   90.00
_cell.angle_gamma   90.00
#
_symmetry.space_group_name_H-M   'P 1'
#
loop_
_entity.id
_entity.type
_entity.pdbx_description
1 polymer ?
#
loop_
_entity_poly.entity_id
_entity_poly.type
_entity_poly.pdbx_seq_one_letter_code
_entity_poly.pdbx_strand_id
1 'polypeptide(L)'
;GLRASIHIIFGVFGAILYQRGMKPWLVLVLMLPVHALGEALVVWPFVPTLRDAFLITGVGTALHHIMDSFITLAVFGIVVKLLGERAFGAAGTTKGPAG
;
A
#
# COMPACT_ATOMS: atom_id res chain seq x y z
N GLY A 1 -19.18 -1.00 -3.00
CA GLY A 1 -19.69 0.31 -2.55
C GLY A 1 -18.58 1.35 -2.58
N LEU A 2 -18.88 2.62 -2.28
CA LEU A 2 -17.95 3.77 -2.43
C LEU A 2 -16.62 3.63 -1.63
N ARG A 3 -16.58 2.85 -0.55
CA ARG A 3 -15.33 2.52 0.15
C ARG A 3 -14.39 1.65 -0.68
N ALA A 4 -14.94 0.71 -1.45
CA ALA A 4 -14.16 -0.15 -2.34
C ALA A 4 -13.52 0.64 -3.50
N SER A 5 -14.13 1.74 -3.96
CA SER A 5 -13.50 2.58 -4.99
C SER A 5 -12.23 3.30 -4.51
N ILE A 6 -12.09 3.56 -3.20
CA ILE A 6 -10.84 4.09 -2.65
C ILE A 6 -9.68 3.10 -2.87
N HIS A 7 -9.96 1.80 -2.87
CA HIS A 7 -8.95 0.77 -3.15
C HIS A 7 -8.49 0.79 -4.61
N ILE A 8 -9.37 1.15 -5.55
CA ILE A 8 -9.00 1.32 -6.97
C ILE A 8 -8.03 2.48 -7.11
N ILE A 9 -8.36 3.64 -6.52
CA ILE A 9 -7.48 4.81 -6.49
C ILE A 9 -6.15 4.43 -5.85
N PHE A 10 -6.19 3.78 -4.68
CA PHE A 10 -5.02 3.30 -3.97
C PHE A 10 -4.11 2.43 -4.86
N GLY A 11 -4.70 1.41 -5.50
CA GLY A 11 -3.96 0.45 -6.31
C GLY A 11 -3.37 1.07 -7.57
N VAL A 12 -4.14 1.88 -8.29
CA VAL A 12 -3.68 2.53 -9.54
C VAL A 12 -2.55 3.51 -9.26
N PHE A 13 -2.73 4.44 -8.32
CA PHE A 13 -1.69 5.42 -8.02
C PHE A 13 -0.46 4.76 -7.39
N GLY A 14 -0.65 3.80 -6.49
CA GLY A 14 0.45 3.03 -5.90
C GLY A 14 1.27 2.31 -6.97
N ALA A 15 0.61 1.64 -7.91
CA ALA A 15 1.28 0.96 -9.02
C ALA A 15 2.06 1.94 -9.91
N ILE A 16 1.50 3.10 -10.24
CA ILE A 16 2.17 4.14 -11.03
C ILE A 16 3.43 4.64 -10.32
N LEU A 17 3.37 4.93 -9.02
CA LEU A 17 4.52 5.38 -8.24
C LEU A 17 5.61 4.31 -8.16
N TYR A 18 5.22 3.06 -7.94
CA TYR A 18 6.16 1.94 -7.94
C TYR A 18 6.84 1.73 -9.30
N GLN A 19 6.08 1.79 -10.40
CA GLN A 19 6.62 1.69 -11.77
C GLN A 19 7.59 2.83 -12.11
N ARG A 20 7.48 3.98 -11.43
CA ARG A 20 8.44 5.10 -11.54
C ARG A 20 9.71 4.90 -10.72
N GLY A 21 9.93 3.71 -10.16
CA GLY A 21 11.14 3.35 -9.42
C GLY A 21 11.13 3.77 -7.95
N MET A 22 9.99 4.18 -7.41
CA MET A 22 9.90 4.50 -5.99
C MET A 22 10.00 3.22 -5.15
N LYS A 23 10.71 3.32 -4.02
CA LYS A 23 10.86 2.20 -3.08
C LYS A 23 9.47 1.75 -2.58
N PRO A 24 9.19 0.43 -2.48
CA PRO A 24 7.88 -0.08 -2.07
C PRO A 24 7.34 0.54 -0.76
N TRP A 25 8.20 0.68 0.25
CA TRP A 25 7.80 1.26 1.54
C TRP A 25 7.36 2.73 1.40
N LEU A 26 7.99 3.49 0.50
CA LEU A 26 7.67 4.90 0.29
C LEU A 26 6.33 5.05 -0.43
N VAL A 27 6.05 4.16 -1.38
CA VAL A 27 4.74 4.09 -2.04
C VAL A 27 3.64 3.84 -1.01
N LEU A 28 3.82 2.87 -0.11
CA LEU A 28 2.84 2.53 0.92
C LEU A 28 2.58 3.71 1.88
N VAL A 29 3.63 4.41 2.33
CA VAL A 29 3.51 5.60 3.18
C VAL A 29 2.75 6.74 2.48
N LEU A 30 3.04 6.99 1.20
CA LEU A 30 2.37 8.04 0.44
C LEU A 30 0.90 7.72 0.15
N MET A 31 0.56 6.43 0.02
CA MET A 31 -0.80 5.99 -0.27
C MET A 31 -1.67 5.84 0.99
N LEU A 32 -1.07 5.75 2.18
CA LEU A 32 -1.77 5.73 3.46
C LEU A 32 -2.72 6.92 3.67
N PRO A 33 -2.32 8.20 3.49
CA PRO A 33 -3.24 9.32 3.66
C PRO A 33 -4.37 9.31 2.63
N VAL A 34 -4.09 8.89 1.39
CA VAL A 34 -5.11 8.75 0.35
C VAL A 34 -6.19 7.75 0.78
N HIS A 35 -5.77 6.62 1.35
CA HIS A 35 -6.70 5.59 1.80
C HIS A 35 -7.50 6.02 3.04
N ALA A 36 -6.82 6.47 4.09
CA ALA A 36 -7.44 6.85 5.35
C ALA A 36 -8.39 8.05 5.21
N LEU A 37 -7.96 9.10 4.50
CA LEU A 37 -8.82 10.27 4.25
C LEU A 37 -9.92 9.95 3.24
N GLY A 38 -9.62 9.17 2.20
CA GLY A 38 -10.61 8.72 1.22
C GLY A 38 -11.76 7.96 1.90
N GLU A 39 -11.45 6.99 2.75
CA GLU A 39 -12.48 6.25 3.49
C GLU A 39 -13.24 7.15 4.49
N ALA A 40 -12.54 8.01 5.24
CA ALA A 40 -13.18 8.92 6.19
C ALA A 40 -14.16 9.89 5.49
N LEU A 41 -13.79 10.44 4.34
CA LEU A 41 -14.65 11.31 3.53
C LEU A 41 -15.86 10.57 2.97
N VAL A 42 -15.67 9.32 2.55
CA VAL A 42 -16.76 8.46 2.07
C VAL A 42 -17.74 8.12 3.18
N VAL A 43 -17.25 7.90 4.40
CA VAL A 43 -18.08 7.51 5.56
C VAL A 43 -18.75 8.71 6.22
N TRP A 44 -18.16 9.91 6.15
CA TRP A 44 -18.66 11.10 6.82
C TRP A 44 -20.17 11.39 6.64
N PRO A 45 -20.77 11.29 5.43
CA PRO A 45 -22.20 11.53 5.26
C PRO A 45 -23.12 10.52 5.96
N PHE A 46 -22.57 9.39 6.41
CA PHE A 46 -23.31 8.25 6.96
C PHE A 46 -23.11 8.07 8.46
N VAL A 47 -22.29 8.92 9.11
CA VAL A 47 -22.03 8.85 10.55
C VAL A 47 -22.38 10.15 11.26
N PRO A 48 -22.77 10.11 12.56
CA PRO A 48 -23.34 11.28 13.23
C PRO A 48 -22.32 12.37 13.56
N THR A 49 -21.04 12.03 13.70
CA THR A 49 -20.00 12.98 14.14
C THR A 49 -18.74 12.92 13.28
N LEU A 50 -18.02 14.05 13.22
CA LEU A 50 -16.67 14.12 12.62
C LEU A 50 -15.67 13.20 13.35
N ARG A 51 -15.88 12.97 14.65
CA ARG A 51 -15.08 12.03 15.43
C ARG A 51 -15.23 10.61 14.88
N ASP A 52 -16.46 10.18 14.58
CA ASP A 52 -16.69 8.83 14.07
C ASP A 52 -16.11 8.65 12.64
N ALA A 53 -16.20 9.69 11.82
CA ALA A 53 -15.65 9.68 10.46
C ALA A 53 -14.11 9.70 10.45
N PHE A 54 -13.47 10.66 11.11
CA PHE A 54 -12.04 10.90 10.96
C PHE A 54 -11.21 10.22 12.06
N LEU A 55 -11.66 10.27 13.31
CA LEU A 55 -10.90 9.67 14.42
C LEU A 55 -11.14 8.16 14.51
N ILE A 56 -12.39 7.68 14.44
CA ILE A 56 -12.64 6.24 14.52
C ILE A 56 -12.30 5.58 13.19
N THR A 57 -12.96 5.99 12.10
CA THR A 57 -12.77 5.35 10.79
C THR A 57 -11.40 5.71 10.20
N GLY A 58 -11.07 7.01 10.07
CA GLY A 58 -9.80 7.43 9.48
C GLY A 58 -8.56 6.85 10.18
N VAL A 59 -8.45 6.98 11.51
CA VAL A 59 -7.31 6.42 12.26
C VAL A 59 -7.35 4.89 12.29
N GLY A 60 -8.53 4.28 12.45
CA GLY A 60 -8.67 2.82 12.39
C GLY A 60 -8.18 2.27 11.05
N THR A 61 -8.59 2.90 9.94
CA THR A 61 -8.14 2.59 8.58
C THR A 61 -6.63 2.81 8.43
N ALA A 62 -6.07 3.89 8.97
CA ALA A 62 -4.62 4.12 8.93
C ALA A 62 -3.84 3.02 9.68
N LEU A 63 -4.25 2.65 10.90
CA LEU A 63 -3.61 1.60 11.69
C LEU A 63 -3.70 0.23 11.00
N HIS A 64 -4.86 -0.09 10.44
CA HIS A 64 -5.05 -1.29 9.63
C HIS A 64 -4.06 -1.34 8.45
N HIS A 65 -3.98 -0.26 7.66
CA HIS A 65 -3.09 -0.20 6.50
C HIS A 65 -1.60 -0.17 6.86
N ILE A 66 -1.24 0.32 8.03
CA ILE A 66 0.13 0.17 8.56
C ILE A 66 0.45 -1.32 8.73
N MET A 67 -0.45 -2.09 9.33
CA MET A 67 -0.27 -3.54 9.48
C MET A 67 -0.19 -4.24 8.13
N ASP A 68 -1.10 -3.91 7.21
CA ASP A 68 -1.07 -4.46 5.85
C ASP A 68 0.22 -4.12 5.13
N SER A 69 0.76 -2.91 5.32
CA SER A 69 2.03 -2.48 4.75
C SER A 69 3.21 -3.28 5.30
N PHE A 70 3.24 -3.55 6.61
CA PHE A 70 4.25 -4.41 7.20
C PHE A 70 4.21 -5.82 6.63
N ILE A 71 3.01 -6.42 6.55
CA ILE A 71 2.82 -7.75 5.96
C ILE A 71 3.23 -7.74 4.49
N THR A 72 2.82 -6.72 3.74
CA THR A 72 3.15 -6.55 2.32
C THR A 72 4.65 -6.49 2.10
N LEU A 73 5.38 -5.68 2.88
CA LEU A 73 6.84 -5.57 2.74
C LEU A 73 7.55 -6.87 3.11
N ALA A 74 7.10 -7.58 4.14
CA ALA A 74 7.64 -8.88 4.52
C ALA A 74 7.44 -9.92 3.41
N VAL A 75 6.20 -10.05 2.91
CA VAL A 75 5.86 -10.96 1.82
C VAL A 75 6.57 -10.58 0.52
N PHE A 76 6.62 -9.29 0.19
CA PHE A 76 7.31 -8.77 -0.99
C PHE A 76 8.79 -9.14 -0.96
N GLY A 77 9.47 -8.97 0.17
CA GLY A 77 10.87 -9.39 0.33
C GLY A 77 11.07 -10.89 0.10
N ILE A 78 10.18 -11.72 0.62
CA ILE A 78 10.22 -13.19 0.41
C ILE A 78 9.99 -13.52 -1.06
N VAL A 79 8.97 -12.96 -1.69
CA VAL A 79 8.61 -13.21 -3.09
C VAL A 79 9.72 -12.76 -4.02
N VAL A 80 10.27 -11.56 -3.84
CA VAL A 80 11.39 -11.05 -4.65
C VAL A 80 12.63 -11.92 -4.47
N LYS A 81 12.93 -12.37 -3.26
CA LYS A 81 14.06 -13.28 -3.04
C LYS A 81 13.84 -14.60 -3.77
N LEU A 82 12.71 -15.27 -3.57
CA LEU A 82 12.45 -16.60 -4.13
C LEU A 82 12.26 -16.58 -5.66
N LEU A 83 11.55 -15.58 -6.18
CA LEU A 83 11.35 -15.43 -7.63
C LEU A 83 12.57 -14.82 -8.31
N GLY A 84 13.30 -13.93 -7.65
CA GLY A 84 14.59 -13.42 -8.13
C GLY A 84 15.62 -14.53 -8.21
N GLU A 85 15.75 -15.36 -7.17
CA GLU A 85 16.61 -16.56 -7.20
C GLU A 85 16.17 -17.55 -8.30
N ARG A 86 14.89 -17.65 -8.64
CA ARG A 86 14.42 -18.49 -9.76
C ARG A 86 14.65 -17.86 -11.13
N ALA A 87 14.41 -16.56 -11.28
CA ALA A 87 14.57 -15.84 -12.54
C ALA A 87 16.06 -15.59 -12.88
N PHE A 88 16.88 -15.25 -11.90
CA PHE A 88 18.33 -15.01 -12.05
C PHE A 88 19.19 -16.23 -11.73
N GLY A 89 18.72 -17.19 -10.92
CA GLY A 89 19.40 -18.47 -10.71
C GLY A 89 19.20 -19.46 -11.86
N ALA A 90 18.10 -19.36 -12.61
CA ALA A 90 17.98 -20.05 -13.91
C ALA A 90 18.78 -19.35 -15.02
N ALA A 91 18.98 -18.02 -14.91
CA ALA A 91 19.76 -17.21 -15.84
C ALA A 91 21.18 -16.93 -15.29
N GLY A 92 21.81 -17.95 -14.68
CA GLY A 92 23.04 -17.87 -13.91
C GLY A 92 24.03 -16.78 -14.34
N THR A 93 24.49 -16.02 -13.35
CA THR A 93 25.66 -15.12 -13.42
C THR A 93 25.50 -13.87 -14.28
N THR A 94 24.85 -12.83 -13.76
CA THR A 94 25.41 -11.46 -13.86
C THR A 94 24.96 -10.65 -12.65
N LYS A 95 25.90 -9.87 -12.12
CA LYS A 95 25.85 -9.05 -10.90
C LYS A 95 24.47 -8.39 -10.68
N GLY A 96 23.89 -8.63 -9.50
CA GLY A 96 22.74 -7.86 -9.01
C GLY A 96 23.07 -6.37 -8.87
N PRO A 97 22.09 -5.47 -9.01
CA PRO A 97 22.33 -4.04 -8.86
C PRO A 97 22.70 -3.73 -7.41
N ALA A 98 23.83 -3.04 -7.25
CA ALA A 98 24.24 -2.45 -5.99
C ALA A 98 23.31 -1.29 -5.61
N GLY A 99 22.85 -1.27 -4.35
CA GLY A 99 22.27 -0.09 -3.71
C GLY A 99 20.77 -0.12 -3.47
#